data_AF-I3X510-F1
#
_entry.id   AF-I3X510-F1
#
_cell.length_a   1.000
_cell.length_b   1.000
_cell.length_c   1.000
_cell.angle_alpha   90.00
_cell.angle_beta   90.00
_cell.angle_gamma   90.00
#
_symmetry.space_group_name_H-M   'P 1'
#
loop_
_entity.id
_entity.type
_entity.pdbx_description
1 polymer ?
#
loop_
_entity_poly.entity_id
_entity_poly.type
_entity_poly.pdbx_seq_one_letter_code
_entity_poly.pdbx_strand_id
1 'polypeptide(L)' 'MLTLSDDAIVSVNELACHVPGCPPKETVVLVMQGARRMQVSIHKALQDLTEADIALAFATMGRPD' A
#
# COMPACT_ATOMS: atom_id res chain seq x y z
N MET A 1 3.25 -3.67 -12.84
CA MET A 1 4.50 -3.64 -12.04
C MET A 1 4.90 -2.21 -11.72
N LEU A 2 5.41 -1.99 -10.50
CA LEU A 2 5.95 -0.71 -10.04
C LEU A 2 7.40 -0.55 -10.50
N THR A 3 7.75 0.62 -11.05
CA THR A 3 9.14 0.96 -11.38
C THR A 3 9.78 1.65 -10.17
N LEU A 4 10.78 1.03 -9.59
CA LEU A 4 11.51 1.50 -8.41
C LEU A 4 12.97 1.75 -8.77
N SER A 5 13.55 2.83 -8.23
CA SER A 5 15.00 3.05 -8.26
C SER A 5 15.73 2.05 -7.37
N ASP A 6 17.03 1.87 -7.59
CA ASP A 6 17.87 0.93 -6.82
C ASP A 6 17.94 1.31 -5.32
N ASP A 7 17.94 2.61 -5.02
CA ASP A 7 17.92 3.16 -3.65
C ASP A 7 16.48 3.29 -3.07
N ALA A 8 15.47 2.71 -3.72
CA ALA A 8 14.11 2.80 -3.23
C ALA A 8 13.96 2.03 -1.90
N ILE A 9 13.45 2.72 -0.89
CA ILE A 9 13.05 2.10 0.37
C ILE A 9 11.57 1.76 0.30
N VAL A 10 11.25 0.49 0.54
CA VAL A 10 9.89 -0.01 0.62
C VAL A 10 9.61 -0.50 2.03
N SER A 11 8.57 0.04 2.66
CA SER A 11 8.06 -0.43 3.94
C SER A 11 6.67 -1.01 3.76
N VAL A 12 6.46 -2.22 4.29
CA VAL A 12 5.19 -2.95 4.23
C VAL A 12 4.80 -3.30 5.66
N ASN A 13 3.66 -2.78 6.11
CA ASN A 13 3.22 -2.96 7.51
C ASN A 13 1.75 -3.40 7.53
N GLU A 14 1.47 -4.48 8.26
CA GLU A 14 0.10 -4.85 8.63
C GLU A 14 -0.30 -4.08 9.89
N LEU A 15 -1.44 -3.39 9.83
CA LEU A 15 -1.99 -2.61 10.92
C LEU A 15 -3.39 -3.14 11.28
N ALA A 16 -3.75 -3.06 12.56
CA ALA A 16 -5.11 -3.32 12.99
C ALA A 16 -6.01 -2.12 12.68
N CYS A 17 -7.09 -2.35 11.93
CA CYS A 17 -8.11 -1.34 11.68
C CYS A 17 -9.23 -1.47 12.72
N HIS A 18 -9.50 -0.37 13.44
CA HIS A 18 -10.49 -0.34 14.51
C HIS A 18 -11.80 0.36 14.10
N VAL A 19 -11.99 0.59 12.79
CA VAL A 19 -13.17 1.26 12.25
C VAL A 19 -14.34 0.27 12.15
N PRO A 20 -15.52 0.59 12.69
CA PRO A 20 -16.70 -0.26 12.55
C PRO A 20 -17.04 -0.52 11.06
N GLY A 21 -17.18 -1.78 10.68
CA GLY A 21 -17.49 -2.19 9.29
C GLY A 21 -16.27 -2.34 8.37
N CYS A 22 -15.06 -2.05 8.85
CA CYS A 22 -13.81 -2.27 8.12
C CYS A 22 -13.23 -3.67 8.40
N PRO A 23 -12.51 -4.30 7.46
CA PRO A 23 -11.70 -5.48 7.76
C PRO A 23 -10.80 -5.19 8.97
N PRO A 24 -10.57 -6.17 9.86
CA PRO A 24 -9.83 -5.95 11.11
C PRO A 24 -8.36 -5.59 10.89
N LYS A 25 -7.86 -5.77 9.66
CA LYS A 25 -6.48 -5.56 9.27
C LYS A 25 -6.40 -4.82 7.95
N GLU A 26 -5.44 -3.93 7.85
CA GLU A 26 -5.03 -3.27 6.61
C GLU A 26 -3.53 -3.42 6.42
N THR A 27 -3.07 -3.38 5.18
CA THR A 27 -1.65 -3.34 4.86
C THR A 27 -1.31 -2.00 4.23
N VAL A 28 -0.37 -1.30 4.86
CA VAL A 28 0.16 -0.03 4.38
C VAL A 28 1.49 -0.29 3.67
N VAL A 29 1.57 0.16 2.42
CA VAL A 29 2.81 0.11 1.62
C VAL A 29 3.29 1.53 1.38
N LEU A 30 4.47 1.85 1.91
CA LEU A 30 5.18 3.11 1.71
C LEU A 30 6.39 2.88 0.81
N VAL A 31 6.48 3.66 -0.26
CA VAL A 31 7.64 3.71 -1.15
C VAL A 31 8.28 5.09 -1.06
N MET A 32 9.57 5.12 -0.77
CA MET A 32 10.40 6.32 -0.74
C MET A 32 11.53 6.16 -1.77
N GLN A 33 11.61 7.09 -2.73
CA GLN A 33 12.69 7.08 -3.73
C GLN A 33 13.07 8.53 -4.08
N GLY A 34 14.30 8.92 -3.72
CA GLY A 34 14.73 10.32 -3.76
C GLY A 34 13.79 11.21 -2.94
N ALA A 35 13.26 12.27 -3.56
CA ALA A 35 12.29 13.18 -2.93
C ALA A 35 10.83 12.67 -2.98
N ARG A 36 10.54 11.61 -3.74
CA ARG A 36 9.17 11.12 -3.94
C ARG A 36 8.78 10.16 -2.82
N ARG A 37 7.60 10.37 -2.25
CA ARG A 37 6.96 9.48 -1.28
C ARG A 37 5.57 9.08 -1.78
N MET A 38 5.28 7.80 -1.77
CA MET A 38 4.02 7.22 -2.25
C MET A 38 3.51 6.24 -1.21
N GLN A 39 2.27 6.39 -0.78
CA GLN A 39 1.67 5.52 0.23
C GLN A 39 0.29 5.06 -0.24
N VAL A 40 0.04 3.76 -0.15
CA VAL A 40 -1.30 3.17 -0.26
C VAL A 40 -1.66 2.49 1.06
N SER A 41 -2.94 2.48 1.37
CA SER A 41 -3.50 1.50 2.30
C SER A 41 -4.43 0.55 1.56
N ILE A 42 -4.31 -0.74 1.87
CA ILE A 42 -5.12 -1.80 1.29
C ILE A 42 -5.80 -2.53 2.44
N HIS A 43 -7.12 -2.53 2.46
CA HIS A 43 -7.94 -3.15 3.52
C HIS A 43 -7.97 -4.68 3.41
N LYS A 44 -6.79 -5.30 3.51
CA LYS A 44 -6.55 -6.74 3.56
C LYS A 44 -5.40 -7.03 4.51
N ALA A 45 -5.43 -8.20 5.13
CA ALA A 45 -4.28 -8.72 5.85
C ALA A 45 -3.11 -8.98 4.88
N LEU A 46 -1.88 -8.88 5.37
CA LEU A 46 -0.68 -9.02 4.55
C LEU A 46 -0.61 -10.38 3.86
N GLN A 47 -1.07 -11.43 4.56
CA GLN A 47 -1.15 -12.80 4.04
C GLN A 47 -2.12 -12.98 2.87
N ASP A 48 -3.14 -12.11 2.75
CA ASP A 48 -4.20 -12.22 1.75
C ASP A 48 -3.94 -11.27 0.56
N LEU A 49 -2.82 -10.54 0.57
CA LEU A 49 -2.43 -9.64 -0.51
C LEU A 49 -1.87 -10.39 -1.71
N THR A 50 -2.27 -9.89 -2.88
CA THR A 50 -1.75 -10.34 -4.17
C THR A 50 -0.98 -9.23 -4.86
N GLU A 51 -0.17 -9.58 -5.86
CA GLU A 51 0.48 -8.59 -6.73
C GLU A 51 -0.55 -7.66 -7.40
N ALA A 52 -1.71 -8.21 -7.80
CA ALA A 52 -2.78 -7.44 -8.42
C ALA A 52 -3.36 -6.36 -7.49
N ASP A 53 -3.48 -6.66 -6.20
CA ASP A 53 -3.95 -5.70 -5.20
C ASP A 53 -2.97 -4.52 -5.07
N ILE A 54 -1.66 -4.81 -5.00
CA ILE A 54 -0.62 -3.78 -4.96
C ILE A 54 -0.67 -2.94 -6.24
N ALA A 55 -0.72 -3.59 -7.41
CA ALA A 55 -0.76 -2.89 -8.69
C ALA A 55 -1.97 -1.97 -8.82
N LEU A 56 -3.16 -2.44 -8.41
CA LEU A 56 -4.39 -1.65 -8.44
C LEU A 56 -4.29 -0.44 -7.51
N ALA A 57 -3.87 -0.63 -6.26
CA ALA A 57 -3.80 0.44 -5.27
C ALA A 57 -2.87 1.58 -5.72
N PHE A 58 -1.71 1.24 -6.32
CA PHE A 58 -0.81 2.26 -6.84
C PHE A 58 -1.28 2.88 -8.17
N ALA A 59 -2.08 2.17 -8.98
CA ALA A 59 -2.69 2.72 -10.19
C ALA A 59 -3.83 3.72 -9.88
N THR A 60 -4.47 3.61 -8.72
CA THR A 60 -5.52 4.54 -8.28
C THR A 60 -5.01 5.65 -7.36
N MET A 61 -3.75 5.59 -6.91
CA MET A 61 -3.11 6.62 -6.10
C MET A 61 -3.04 7.96 -6.84
N GLY A 62 -3.98 8.85 -6.54
CA GLY A 62 -4.11 10.18 -7.19
C GLY A 62 -5.51 10.52 -7.70
N ARG A 63 -6.48 9.60 -7.62
CA ARG A 63 -7.90 9.91 -7.87
C ARG A 63 -8.55 10.31 -6.53
N PRO A 64 -9.06 11.54 -6.38
CA PRO A 64 -9.91 11.86 -5.25
C PRO A 64 -11.19 11.03 -5.36
N ASP A 65 -11.57 10.37 -4.27
CA ASP A 65 -12.91 9.83 -4.06
C ASP A 65 -13.81 10.96 -3.53
#